data_AF-A0A8T9MTU3-F1
#
_entry.id   AF-A0A8T9MTU3-F1
#
_cell.length_a   1.000
_cell.length_b   1.000
_cell.length_c   1.000
_cell.angle_alpha   90.00
_cell.angle_beta   90.00
_cell.angle_gamma   90.00
#
_symmetry.space_group_name_H-M   'P 1'
#
loop_
_entity.id
_entity.type
_entity.pdbx_description
1 polymer ?
#
loop_
_entity_poly.entity_id
_entity_poly.type
_entity_poly.pdbx_seq_one_letter_code
_entity_poly.pdbx_strand_id
1 'polypeptide(L)' 'MAAILTDIITTPLFKPKTNAQNKAVLDADGKAELLIGDNGLPVLNAQALDNAVDEGRQKLNRSIG' A
#
# COMPACT_ATOMS: atom_id res chain seq x y z
N MET A 1 -1.27 7.53 -18.60
CA MET A 1 -2.39 7.66 -17.64
C MET A 1 -2.77 6.33 -16.99
N ALA A 2 -2.95 5.24 -17.74
CA ALA A 2 -3.31 3.92 -17.17
C ALA A 2 -2.39 3.44 -16.04
N ALA A 3 -1.06 3.53 -16.22
CA ALA A 3 -0.09 3.10 -15.20
C ALA A 3 -0.19 3.87 -13.87
N ILE A 4 -0.59 5.15 -13.89
CA ILE A 4 -0.72 5.97 -12.68
C ILE A 4 -1.91 5.51 -11.84
N LEU A 5 -3.06 5.29 -12.50
CA LEU A 5 -4.24 4.78 -11.83
C LEU A 5 -4.00 3.36 -11.32
N THR A 6 -3.26 2.54 -12.07
CA THR A 6 -2.84 1.18 -11.65
C THR A 6 -2.00 1.20 -10.38
N ASP A 7 -1.01 2.09 -10.26
CA ASP A 7 -0.17 2.19 -9.06
C ASP A 7 -1.01 2.56 -7.82
N ILE A 8 -1.97 3.48 -7.98
CA ILE A 8 -2.86 3.90 -6.88
C ILE A 8 -3.79 2.76 -6.46
N ILE A 9 -4.46 2.08 -7.40
CA ILE A 9 -5.46 1.04 -7.05
C ILE A 9 -4.83 -0.28 -6.58
N THR A 10 -3.56 -0.52 -6.89
CA THR A 10 -2.82 -1.71 -6.41
C THR A 10 -2.09 -1.46 -5.09
N THR A 11 -2.10 -0.22 -4.58
CA THR A 11 -1.51 0.11 -3.28
C THR A 11 -2.34 -0.52 -2.15
N PRO A 12 -1.73 -1.34 -1.26
CA PRO A 12 -2.44 -1.94 -0.14
C PRO A 12 -3.01 -0.88 0.81
N LEU A 13 -4.32 -0.95 1.08
CA LEU A 13 -4.99 -0.02 1.99
C LEU A 13 -4.50 -0.14 3.44
N PHE A 14 -4.21 -1.37 3.87
CA PHE A 14 -3.80 -1.69 5.24
C PHE A 14 -2.35 -2.16 5.29
N LYS A 15 -1.68 -1.93 6.43
CA LYS A 15 -0.32 -2.37 6.64
C LYS A 15 -0.27 -3.90 6.74
N PRO A 16 0.57 -4.59 5.96
CA PRO A 16 0.81 -6.00 6.19
C PRO A 16 1.62 -6.18 7.47
N LYS A 17 1.38 -7.29 8.16
CA LYS A 17 2.22 -7.77 9.25
C LYS A 17 3.55 -8.24 8.67
N THR A 18 4.66 -7.82 9.25
CA THR A 18 6.01 -8.15 8.78
C THR A 18 6.78 -8.99 9.78
N ASN A 19 7.66 -9.86 9.28
CA ASN A 19 8.60 -10.62 10.11
C ASN A 19 9.87 -9.79 10.42
N ALA A 20 10.82 -10.38 11.16
CA ALA A 20 12.09 -9.74 11.53
C ALA A 20 12.99 -9.32 10.35
N GLN A 21 12.70 -9.81 9.13
CA GLN A 21 13.41 -9.43 7.90
C GLN A 21 12.64 -8.37 7.10
N ASN A 22 11.62 -7.73 7.69
CA ASN A 22 10.70 -6.79 7.03
C ASN A 22 9.95 -7.39 5.82
N LYS A 23 9.74 -8.71 5.79
CA LYS A 23 8.93 -9.37 4.76
C LYS A 23 7.51 -9.58 5.27
N ALA A 24 6.52 -9.42 4.40
CA ALA A 24 5.13 -9.70 4.72
C ALA A 24 4.97 -11.17 5.17
N VAL A 25 4.24 -11.37 6.26
CA VAL A 25 3.81 -12.70 6.71
C VAL A 25 2.62 -13.11 5.85
N LEU A 26 2.63 -14.34 5.35
CA LEU A 26 1.56 -14.90 4.54
C LEU A 26 0.76 -15.92 5.35
N ASP A 27 -0.55 -15.97 5.14
CA ASP A 27 -1.43 -17.01 5.66
C ASP A 27 -1.31 -18.33 4.86
N ALA A 28 -2.09 -19.33 5.24
CA ALA A 28 -2.10 -20.65 4.60
C ALA A 28 -2.56 -20.61 3.13
N ASP A 29 -3.31 -19.59 2.74
CA ASP A 29 -3.77 -19.35 1.37
C ASP A 29 -2.80 -18.45 0.57
N GLY A 30 -1.67 -18.07 1.17
CA GLY A 30 -0.65 -17.23 0.56
C GLY A 30 -0.99 -15.74 0.53
N LYS A 31 -2.01 -15.28 1.27
CA LYS A 31 -2.38 -13.86 1.37
C LYS A 31 -1.63 -13.20 2.51
N ALA A 32 -1.29 -11.92 2.36
CA ALA A 32 -0.60 -11.18 3.41
C ALA A 32 -1.48 -10.98 4.64
N GLU A 33 -0.98 -11.34 5.81
CA GLU A 33 -1.62 -11.00 7.09
C GLU A 33 -1.59 -9.48 7.30
N LEU A 34 -2.66 -8.93 7.87
CA LEU A 34 -2.73 -7.51 8.21
C LEU A 34 -2.20 -7.24 9.62
N LEU A 35 -1.56 -6.10 9.79
CA LEU A 35 -1.21 -5.58 11.11
C LEU A 35 -2.49 -5.10 11.80
N ILE A 36 -2.80 -5.69 12.95
CA ILE A 36 -3.92 -5.30 13.80
C ILE A 36 -3.38 -4.37 14.89
N GLY A 37 -4.00 -3.21 15.05
CA GLY A 37 -3.66 -2.25 16.11
C GLY A 37 -4.28 -2.64 17.45
N ASP A 38 -3.94 -1.89 18.49
CA ASP A 38 -4.39 -2.17 19.87
C ASP A 38 -5.92 -2.10 20.05
N ASN A 39 -6.61 -1.40 19.15
CA ASN A 39 -8.07 -1.31 19.09
C ASN A 39 -8.73 -2.52 18.40
N GLY A 40 -7.96 -3.53 17.99
CA GLY A 40 -8.46 -4.70 17.26
C GLY A 40 -8.80 -4.43 15.80
N LEU A 41 -8.50 -3.24 15.27
CA LEU A 41 -8.75 -2.88 13.87
C LEU A 41 -7.46 -2.95 13.03
N PRO A 42 -7.57 -3.25 11.73
CA PRO A 42 -6.42 -3.19 10.82
C PRO A 42 -5.82 -1.78 10.76
N VAL A 43 -4.49 -1.70 10.82
CA VAL A 43 -3.77 -0.43 10.74
C VAL A 43 -3.74 0.04 9.29
N LEU A 44 -4.25 1.26 9.05
CA LEU A 44 -4.21 1.88 7.72
C LEU A 44 -2.78 2.16 7.28
N ASN A 45 -2.47 1.91 6.01
CA ASN A 45 -1.18 2.26 5.42
C ASN A 45 -1.17 3.69 4.87
N ALA A 46 -1.59 4.66 5.71
CA ALA A 46 -1.78 6.06 5.32
C ALA A 46 -0.58 6.63 4.56
N GLN A 47 0.63 6.37 5.06
CA GLN A 47 1.86 6.85 4.45
C GLN A 47 2.09 6.29 3.04
N ALA A 48 1.80 5.00 2.80
CA ALA A 48 1.93 4.44 1.46
C ALA A 48 0.84 4.97 0.51
N LEU A 49 -0.36 5.21 1.03
CA LEU A 49 -1.47 5.78 0.25
C LEU A 49 -1.16 7.23 -0.17
N ASP A 50 -0.68 8.05 0.76
CA ASP A 50 -0.28 9.43 0.48
C ASP A 50 0.85 9.46 -0.55
N ASN A 51 1.87 8.61 -0.38
CA ASN A 51 2.97 8.47 -1.34
C ASN A 51 2.47 8.04 -2.72
N ALA A 52 1.57 7.05 -2.80
CA ALA A 52 1.03 6.57 -4.08
C ALA A 52 0.23 7.66 -4.81
N VAL A 53 -0.53 8.48 -4.06
CA VAL A 53 -1.27 9.62 -4.61
C VAL A 53 -0.32 10.71 -5.09
N ASP A 54 0.69 11.06 -4.30
CA ASP A 54 1.66 12.10 -4.65
C ASP A 54 2.55 11.70 -5.83
N GLU A 55 3.03 10.45 -5.86
CA GLU A 55 3.74 9.89 -7.01
C GLU A 55 2.86 9.88 -8.26
N GLY A 56 1.58 9.49 -8.11
CA GLY A 56 0.64 9.50 -9.21
C GLY A 56 0.42 10.90 -9.78
N ARG A 57 0.28 11.90 -8.90
CA ARG A 57 0.18 13.32 -9.30
C ARG A 57 1.43 13.82 -10.02
N GLN A 58 2.62 13.50 -9.50
CA GLN A 58 3.88 13.88 -10.14
C GLN A 58 4.06 13.25 -11.52
N LYS A 59 3.78 11.94 -11.64
CA LYS A 59 3.84 11.21 -12.91
C LYS A 59 2.85 11.78 -13.93
N LEU A 60 1.65 12.19 -13.48
CA LEU A 60 0.68 12.86 -14.34
C LEU A 60 1.26 14.18 -14.84
N ASN A 61 1.73 15.05 -13.93
CA ASN A 61 2.22 16.38 -14.28
C ASN A 61 3.42 16.36 -15.26
N ARG A 62 4.28 15.33 -15.18
CA ARG A 62 5.38 15.11 -16.15
C ARG A 62 4.94 14.55 -17.50
N SER A 63 3.74 13.98 -17.60
CA SER A 63 3.22 13.39 -18.84
C SER A 63 2.41 14.37 -19.68
N ILE A 64 2.06 15.54 -19.14
CA ILE A 64 1.29 16.61 -19.79
C ILE A 64 2.08 17.91 -19.98
N GLY A 65 3.33 17.97 -19.49
CA GLY A 65 4.30 19.03 -19.78
C GLY A 65 5.27 18.61 -20.86
#